data_AF-A0A444JQP2-F1
#
_entry.id   AF-A0A444JQP2-F1
#
_cell.length_a   1.000
_cell.length_b   1.000
_cell.length_c   1.000
_cell.angle_alpha   90.00
_cell.angle_beta   90.00
_cell.angle_gamma   90.00
#
_symmetry.space_group_name_H-M   'P 1'
#
loop_
_entity.id
_entity.type
_entity.pdbx_description
1 polymer ?
#
loop_
_entity_poly.entity_id
_entity_poly.type
_entity_poly.pdbx_seq_one_letter_code
_entity_poly.pdbx_strand_id
1 'polypeptide(L)'
;MKKLIYLLLIAVSWPSLAARQFDIEVILFKRNIDPAQVNESWPDQQKPINMKGTVTFGDESLLVSKGISLMLPEQYQLTSQYNKLKGHAGFTPLAHFGWRQGDLSKVAAPKFYLTAGKDFSAQYLPDGTSKKELLRREIPASTTPDYSDSDPVVTTDTLPSTQEEPAAAPEPPLYELEGKIRVYVQHYLFTEASLDLREPGRREVIVGAEPIDIQADLLSDDSNVQVGHLQEVKKKIEVEEFLKTYRFDQQRKMRSGETHYLDHPLMGMVVQIRRVEE
;
A
#
# COMPACT_ATOMS: atom_id res chain seq x y z
N MET A 1 -66.81 1.03 -26.02
CA MET A 1 -65.49 0.56 -26.46
C MET A 1 -64.47 1.67 -26.77
N LYS A 2 -64.83 2.96 -26.84
CA LYS A 2 -63.86 4.06 -27.10
C LYS A 2 -63.11 4.59 -25.86
N LYS A 3 -63.56 4.27 -24.64
CA LYS A 3 -62.92 4.73 -23.39
C LYS A 3 -61.74 3.86 -22.93
N LEU A 4 -61.54 2.68 -23.52
CA LEU A 4 -60.40 1.80 -23.20
C LEU A 4 -59.12 2.15 -23.98
N ILE A 5 -59.25 2.87 -25.11
CA ILE A 5 -58.13 3.24 -25.99
C ILE A 5 -57.24 4.32 -25.37
N TYR A 6 -57.82 5.25 -24.60
CA TYR A 6 -57.04 6.31 -23.94
C TYR A 6 -56.19 5.80 -22.76
N LEU A 7 -56.55 4.67 -22.15
CA LEU A 7 -55.79 4.09 -21.04
C LEU A 7 -54.57 3.29 -21.54
N LEU A 8 -54.64 2.75 -22.76
CA LEU A 8 -53.54 2.03 -23.40
C LEU A 8 -52.46 2.96 -23.99
N LEU A 9 -52.80 4.22 -24.30
CA LEU A 9 -51.88 5.23 -24.83
C LEU A 9 -51.04 5.95 -23.74
N ILE A 10 -51.45 5.89 -22.47
CA ILE A 10 -50.68 6.45 -21.34
C ILE A 10 -49.61 5.46 -20.84
N ALA A 11 -49.77 4.16 -21.11
CA ALA A 11 -48.81 3.13 -20.70
C ALA A 11 -47.56 3.04 -21.61
N VAL A 12 -47.56 3.69 -22.79
CA VAL A 12 -46.46 3.60 -23.78
C VAL A 12 -45.55 4.83 -23.76
N SER A 13 -45.87 5.86 -22.96
CA SER A 13 -45.11 7.12 -22.87
C SER A 13 -44.39 7.33 -21.53
N TRP A 14 -44.14 6.26 -20.77
CA TRP A 14 -43.11 6.34 -19.74
C TRP A 14 -41.76 6.24 -20.43
N PRO A 15 -40.96 7.32 -20.48
CA PRO A 15 -39.56 7.15 -20.82
C PRO A 15 -39.03 6.12 -19.82
N SER A 16 -38.49 5.03 -20.34
CA SER A 16 -37.53 4.22 -19.59
C SER A 16 -36.48 5.20 -19.08
N LEU A 17 -36.56 5.59 -17.81
CA LEU A 17 -35.43 6.16 -17.10
C LEU A 17 -34.47 5.00 -16.88
N ALA A 18 -33.87 4.52 -17.96
CA ALA A 18 -32.76 3.60 -17.86
C ALA A 18 -31.68 4.32 -17.04
N ALA A 19 -31.48 3.84 -15.82
CA ALA A 19 -30.45 4.37 -14.94
C ALA A 19 -29.12 4.25 -15.68
N ARG A 20 -28.37 5.36 -15.76
CA ARG A 20 -27.13 5.39 -16.55
C ARG A 20 -26.16 4.39 -15.94
N GLN A 21 -25.74 3.41 -16.73
CA GLN A 21 -24.69 2.48 -16.33
C GLN A 21 -23.32 2.95 -16.83
N PHE A 22 -22.31 2.70 -16.02
CA PHE A 22 -20.93 3.02 -16.29
C PHE A 22 -20.06 1.78 -16.15
N ASP A 23 -19.18 1.57 -17.12
CA ASP A 23 -18.03 0.68 -17.04
C ASP A 23 -16.85 1.46 -16.46
N ILE A 24 -16.34 1.01 -15.32
CA ILE A 24 -15.15 1.56 -14.68
C ILE A 24 -14.02 0.56 -14.86
N GLU A 25 -12.91 1.04 -15.38
CA GLU A 25 -11.71 0.23 -15.60
C GLU A 25 -10.50 0.94 -15.02
N VAL A 26 -9.68 0.19 -14.28
CA VAL A 26 -8.57 0.74 -13.48
C VAL A 26 -7.33 -0.11 -13.70
N ILE A 27 -6.20 0.57 -13.89
CA ILE A 27 -4.85 -0.01 -13.82
C ILE A 27 -4.11 0.68 -12.68
N LEU A 28 -3.58 -0.12 -11.76
CA LEU A 28 -2.67 0.32 -10.71
C LEU A 28 -1.27 -0.19 -11.02
N PHE A 29 -0.27 0.67 -10.86
CA PHE A 29 1.10 0.31 -11.15
C PHE A 29 2.08 1.04 -10.24
N LYS A 30 3.21 0.38 -9.98
CA LYS A 30 4.38 0.96 -9.33
C LYS A 30 5.31 1.57 -10.37
N ARG A 31 6.00 2.65 -9.98
CA ARG A 31 7.12 3.24 -10.71
C ARG A 31 8.41 2.64 -10.16
N ASN A 32 9.24 2.10 -11.05
CA ASN A 32 10.51 1.44 -10.70
C ASN A 32 11.60 2.49 -10.50
N ILE A 33 11.43 3.34 -9.49
CA ILE A 33 12.39 4.36 -9.07
C ILE A 33 12.71 4.15 -7.60
N ASP A 34 13.95 4.42 -7.22
CA ASP A 34 14.35 4.42 -5.82
C ASP A 34 13.69 5.62 -5.11
N PRO A 35 12.91 5.40 -4.03
CA PRO A 35 12.31 6.48 -3.26
C PRO A 35 13.31 7.53 -2.76
N ALA A 36 14.57 7.16 -2.52
CA ALA A 36 15.62 8.09 -2.11
C ALA A 36 16.02 9.10 -3.20
N GLN A 37 15.67 8.83 -4.47
CA GLN A 37 15.94 9.72 -5.61
C GLN A 37 14.82 10.74 -5.85
N VAL A 38 13.73 10.66 -5.09
CA VAL A 38 12.60 11.58 -5.20
C VAL A 38 12.74 12.70 -4.19
N ASN A 39 12.58 13.94 -4.63
CA ASN A 39 12.61 15.12 -3.76
C ASN A 39 11.26 15.36 -3.06
N GLU A 40 10.80 14.38 -2.27
CA GLU A 40 9.54 14.43 -1.53
C GLU A 40 9.77 13.91 -0.11
N SER A 41 9.09 14.50 0.89
CA SER A 41 9.25 14.12 2.29
C SER A 41 8.01 13.37 2.78
N TRP A 42 8.13 12.06 2.97
CA TRP A 42 7.05 11.23 3.50
C TRP A 42 7.26 10.87 4.96
N PRO A 43 6.18 10.87 5.78
CA PRO A 43 6.22 10.36 7.14
C PRO A 43 6.76 8.93 7.21
N ASP A 44 7.56 8.63 8.24
CA ASP A 44 8.06 7.28 8.47
C ASP A 44 6.99 6.30 8.94
N GLN A 45 5.92 6.82 9.57
CA GLN A 45 4.74 6.07 9.95
C GLN A 45 3.48 6.72 9.38
N GLN A 46 2.76 5.97 8.55
CA GLN A 46 1.48 6.37 8.00
C GLN A 46 0.35 5.99 8.95
N LYS A 47 -0.66 6.86 9.09
CA LYS A 47 -1.90 6.47 9.77
C LYS A 47 -2.61 5.40 8.94
N PRO A 48 -3.08 4.28 9.53
CA PRO A 48 -3.79 3.25 8.80
C PRO A 48 -5.00 3.80 8.04
N ILE A 49 -5.21 3.33 6.81
CA ILE A 49 -6.41 3.67 6.05
C ILE A 49 -7.62 3.07 6.76
N ASN A 50 -8.64 3.89 7.01
CA ASN A 50 -9.89 3.40 7.56
C ASN A 50 -10.64 2.53 6.51
N MET A 51 -10.61 1.21 6.68
CA MET A 51 -11.29 0.24 5.81
C MET A 51 -12.74 -0.05 6.22
N LYS A 52 -13.34 0.70 7.15
CA LYS A 52 -14.71 0.44 7.58
C LYS A 52 -15.71 0.59 6.42
N GLY A 53 -16.53 -0.46 6.24
CA GLY A 53 -17.57 -0.51 5.23
C GLY A 53 -17.05 -0.70 3.81
N THR A 54 -15.82 -1.19 3.65
CA THR A 54 -15.34 -1.66 2.35
C THR A 54 -15.97 -3.00 1.98
N VAL A 55 -16.07 -3.26 0.68
CA VAL A 55 -16.51 -4.53 0.10
C VAL A 55 -15.36 -5.12 -0.72
N THR A 56 -15.23 -6.44 -0.74
CA THR A 56 -14.24 -7.13 -1.56
C THR A 56 -14.83 -7.49 -2.91
N PHE A 57 -14.00 -7.53 -3.96
CA PHE A 57 -14.45 -7.98 -5.28
C PHE A 57 -14.97 -9.43 -5.27
N GLY A 58 -14.52 -10.28 -4.33
CA GLY A 58 -14.99 -11.67 -4.20
C GLY A 58 -16.39 -11.86 -3.58
N ASP A 59 -17.02 -10.81 -3.04
CA ASP A 59 -18.37 -10.92 -2.44
C ASP A 59 -19.45 -10.60 -3.49
N GLU A 60 -19.58 -11.48 -4.48
CA GLU A 60 -20.45 -11.27 -5.64
C GLU A 60 -21.91 -11.03 -5.26
N SER A 61 -22.41 -11.73 -4.22
CA SER A 61 -23.79 -11.58 -3.75
C SER A 61 -24.05 -10.16 -3.23
N LEU A 62 -23.12 -9.61 -2.43
CA LEU A 62 -23.20 -8.23 -1.96
C LEU A 62 -23.07 -7.23 -3.11
N LEU A 63 -22.18 -7.49 -4.06
CA LEU A 63 -22.02 -6.64 -5.25
C LEU A 63 -23.28 -6.58 -6.09
N VAL A 64 -23.89 -7.73 -6.41
CA VAL A 64 -25.15 -7.81 -7.16
C VAL A 64 -26.28 -7.10 -6.40
N SER A 65 -26.37 -7.25 -5.08
CA SER A 65 -27.36 -6.54 -4.27
C SER A 65 -27.23 -5.01 -4.33
N LYS A 66 -26.03 -4.52 -4.68
CA LYS A 66 -25.71 -3.09 -4.88
C LYS A 66 -25.78 -2.64 -6.34
N GLY A 67 -26.21 -3.52 -7.26
CA GLY A 67 -26.24 -3.23 -8.69
C GLY A 67 -24.84 -3.10 -9.30
N ILE A 68 -23.87 -3.85 -8.75
CA ILE A 68 -22.50 -3.93 -9.25
C ILE A 68 -22.30 -5.26 -9.97
N SER A 69 -21.68 -5.21 -11.15
CA SER A 69 -21.25 -6.40 -11.90
C SER A 69 -19.75 -6.31 -12.16
N LEU A 70 -18.99 -7.36 -11.87
CA LEU A 70 -17.58 -7.39 -12.25
C LEU A 70 -17.44 -7.50 -13.76
N MET A 71 -16.41 -6.86 -14.30
CA MET A 71 -16.09 -6.95 -15.73
C MET A 71 -15.00 -7.98 -15.97
N LEU A 72 -15.19 -8.81 -16.99
CA LEU A 72 -14.20 -9.78 -17.44
C LEU A 72 -13.09 -9.08 -18.27
N PRO A 73 -11.87 -9.64 -18.34
CA PRO A 73 -10.76 -9.05 -19.09
C PRO A 73 -11.07 -8.76 -20.57
N GLU A 74 -11.97 -9.52 -21.19
CA GLU A 74 -12.39 -9.31 -22.59
C GLU A 74 -13.18 -8.02 -22.78
N GLN A 75 -13.73 -7.44 -21.70
CA GLN A 75 -14.49 -6.19 -21.70
C GLN A 75 -13.59 -4.96 -21.46
N TYR A 76 -12.31 -5.17 -21.13
CA TYR A 76 -11.33 -4.14 -20.84
C TYR A 76 -10.87 -3.43 -22.12
N GLN A 77 -10.79 -2.10 -22.06
CA GLN A 77 -10.36 -1.22 -23.15
C GLN A 77 -8.96 -0.64 -22.91
N LEU A 78 -8.43 -0.73 -21.68
CA LEU A 78 -7.10 -0.26 -21.32
C LEU A 78 -6.00 -1.33 -21.47
N THR A 79 -6.31 -2.48 -22.07
CA THR A 79 -5.37 -3.59 -22.28
C THR A 79 -4.10 -3.15 -23.03
N SER A 80 -4.22 -2.24 -24.00
CA SER A 80 -3.03 -1.69 -24.70
C SER A 80 -2.12 -0.89 -23.76
N GLN A 81 -2.71 -0.05 -22.91
CA GLN A 81 -2.03 0.78 -21.92
C GLN A 81 -1.38 -0.10 -20.86
N TYR A 82 -2.09 -1.12 -20.37
CA TYR A 82 -1.55 -2.12 -19.46
C TYR A 82 -0.32 -2.81 -20.05
N ASN A 83 -0.40 -3.27 -21.30
CA ASN A 83 0.71 -3.94 -21.97
C ASN A 83 1.91 -3.00 -22.19
N LYS A 84 1.68 -1.71 -22.48
CA LYS A 84 2.74 -0.70 -22.56
C LYS A 84 3.45 -0.50 -21.22
N LEU A 85 2.69 -0.42 -20.12
CA LEU A 85 3.25 -0.34 -18.77
C LEU A 85 4.06 -1.61 -18.44
N LYS A 86 3.50 -2.79 -18.74
CA LYS A 86 4.16 -4.09 -18.52
C LYS A 86 5.46 -4.23 -19.30
N GLY A 87 5.51 -3.71 -20.52
CA GLY A 87 6.70 -3.79 -21.39
C GLY A 87 7.78 -2.74 -21.10
N HIS A 88 7.55 -1.82 -20.16
CA HIS A 88 8.44 -0.69 -19.90
C HIS A 88 9.19 -0.87 -18.57
N ALA A 89 10.53 -0.81 -18.60
CA ALA A 89 11.38 -1.08 -17.43
C ALA A 89 11.14 -0.13 -16.24
N GLY A 90 10.61 1.06 -16.50
CA GLY A 90 10.27 2.06 -15.47
C GLY A 90 8.98 1.77 -14.69
N PHE A 91 8.20 0.74 -15.03
CA PHE A 91 6.92 0.47 -14.39
C PHE A 91 6.73 -1.01 -14.07
N THR A 92 5.96 -1.28 -13.01
CA THR A 92 5.48 -2.62 -12.65
C THR A 92 3.97 -2.54 -12.46
N PRO A 93 3.15 -3.05 -13.41
CA PRO A 93 1.72 -3.15 -13.19
C PRO A 93 1.41 -4.06 -11.99
N LEU A 94 0.56 -3.58 -11.08
CA LEU A 94 0.17 -4.30 -9.87
C LEU A 94 -1.22 -4.91 -10.01
N ALA A 95 -2.16 -4.20 -10.64
CA ALA A 95 -3.52 -4.69 -10.86
C ALA A 95 -4.15 -4.09 -12.13
N HIS A 96 -5.02 -4.85 -12.77
CA HIS A 96 -5.91 -4.39 -13.85
C HIS A 96 -7.28 -5.03 -13.64
N PHE A 97 -8.28 -4.22 -13.34
CA PHE A 97 -9.62 -4.67 -12.99
C PHE A 97 -10.67 -3.69 -13.48
N GLY A 98 -11.91 -4.17 -13.58
CA GLY A 98 -13.05 -3.32 -13.91
C GLY A 98 -14.36 -3.83 -13.33
N TRP A 99 -15.30 -2.93 -13.18
CA TRP A 99 -16.67 -3.23 -12.76
C TRP A 99 -17.66 -2.27 -13.41
N ARG A 100 -18.89 -2.72 -13.52
CA ARG A 100 -20.04 -1.95 -13.95
C ARG A 100 -20.86 -1.52 -12.74
N GLN A 101 -21.31 -0.27 -12.73
CA GLN A 101 -22.26 0.24 -11.73
C GLN A 101 -23.24 1.24 -12.36
N GLY A 102 -24.37 1.46 -11.69
CA GLY A 102 -25.27 2.58 -12.00
C GLY A 102 -24.74 3.94 -11.54
N ASP A 103 -25.58 4.97 -11.65
CA ASP A 103 -25.34 6.34 -11.22
C ASP A 103 -25.46 6.54 -9.69
N LEU A 104 -24.68 5.75 -8.95
CA LEU A 104 -24.69 5.72 -7.49
C LEU A 104 -24.18 7.04 -6.88
N SER A 105 -24.92 7.57 -5.90
CA SER A 105 -24.48 8.70 -5.09
C SER A 105 -23.26 8.33 -4.22
N LYS A 106 -22.55 9.33 -3.68
CA LYS A 106 -21.40 9.13 -2.79
C LYS A 106 -21.69 8.18 -1.61
N VAL A 107 -22.93 8.22 -1.09
CA VAL A 107 -23.36 7.40 0.05
C VAL A 107 -23.70 5.97 -0.38
N ALA A 108 -24.30 5.80 -1.55
CA ALA A 108 -24.70 4.49 -2.07
C ALA A 108 -23.53 3.72 -2.70
N ALA A 109 -22.55 4.44 -3.29
CA ALA A 109 -21.43 3.85 -3.98
C ALA A 109 -20.53 3.03 -3.03
N PRO A 110 -20.20 1.77 -3.40
CA PRO A 110 -19.33 0.93 -2.60
C PRO A 110 -17.91 1.49 -2.52
N LYS A 111 -17.24 1.25 -1.40
CA LYS A 111 -15.79 1.41 -1.28
C LYS A 111 -15.20 0.02 -1.48
N PHE A 112 -14.46 -0.20 -2.56
CA PHE A 112 -13.82 -1.49 -2.79
C PHE A 112 -12.53 -1.56 -1.99
N TYR A 113 -12.36 -2.61 -1.18
CA TYR A 113 -11.07 -3.00 -0.65
C TYR A 113 -10.26 -3.68 -1.76
N LEU A 114 -8.98 -3.33 -1.87
CA LEU A 114 -8.10 -3.84 -2.90
C LEU A 114 -6.71 -4.14 -2.34
N THR A 115 -6.13 -5.22 -2.84
CA THR A 115 -4.79 -5.68 -2.53
C THR A 115 -4.10 -6.12 -3.82
N ALA A 116 -2.80 -5.87 -3.94
CA ALA A 116 -2.02 -6.28 -5.11
C ALA A 116 -0.52 -6.41 -4.79
N GLY A 117 0.21 -7.03 -5.71
CA GLY A 117 1.65 -7.22 -5.60
C GLY A 117 2.05 -8.34 -4.62
N LYS A 118 3.25 -8.23 -4.06
CA LYS A 118 3.83 -9.26 -3.17
C LYS A 118 3.22 -9.22 -1.78
N ASP A 119 3.19 -10.35 -1.08
CA ASP A 119 2.92 -10.39 0.36
C ASP A 119 4.25 -10.34 1.13
N PHE A 120 4.37 -9.38 2.04
CA PHE A 120 5.52 -9.11 2.87
C PHE A 120 5.39 -9.66 4.29
N SER A 121 4.26 -10.29 4.65
CA SER A 121 3.98 -10.80 6.00
C SER A 121 5.03 -11.78 6.51
N ALA A 122 5.65 -12.56 5.62
CA ALA A 122 6.72 -13.49 5.97
C ALA A 122 8.01 -12.80 6.46
N GLN A 123 8.27 -11.56 6.03
CA GLN A 123 9.54 -10.85 6.24
C GLN A 123 9.42 -9.66 7.18
N TYR A 124 8.23 -9.04 7.25
CA TYR A 124 8.00 -7.80 7.96
C TYR A 124 6.77 -7.88 8.85
N LEU A 125 6.80 -7.15 9.96
CA LEU A 125 5.63 -6.88 10.79
C LEU A 125 4.77 -5.75 10.19
N PRO A 126 3.50 -5.59 10.61
CA PRO A 126 2.62 -4.53 10.13
C PRO A 126 3.11 -3.10 10.36
N ASP A 127 3.99 -2.88 11.34
CA ASP A 127 4.64 -1.59 11.63
C ASP A 127 5.85 -1.31 10.70
N GLY A 128 6.19 -2.27 9.84
CA GLY A 128 7.27 -2.23 8.87
C GLY A 128 8.62 -2.73 9.42
N THR A 129 8.67 -3.22 10.66
CA THR A 129 9.90 -3.76 11.25
C THR A 129 10.27 -5.09 10.59
N SER A 130 11.53 -5.27 10.22
CA SER A 130 12.04 -6.54 9.67
C SER A 130 12.10 -7.61 10.77
N LYS A 131 11.54 -8.79 10.50
CA LYS A 131 11.62 -9.93 11.45
C LYS A 131 13.06 -10.37 11.70
N LYS A 132 13.94 -10.22 10.69
CA LYS A 132 15.37 -10.50 10.83
C LYS A 132 16.04 -9.55 11.83
N GLU A 133 15.65 -8.28 11.83
CA GLU A 133 16.19 -7.30 12.76
C GLU A 133 15.68 -7.52 14.19
N LEU A 134 14.42 -7.94 14.36
CA LEU A 134 13.91 -8.35 15.68
C LEU A 134 14.71 -9.50 16.27
N LEU A 135 14.94 -10.56 15.50
CA LEU A 135 15.77 -11.69 15.93
C LEU A 135 17.19 -11.28 16.29
N ARG A 136 17.77 -10.32 15.55
CA ARG A 136 19.10 -9.79 15.85
C ARG A 136 19.13 -9.05 17.19
N ARG A 137 18.11 -8.25 17.50
CA ARG A 137 17.99 -7.47 18.75
C ARG A 137 17.72 -8.35 19.97
N GLU A 138 17.04 -9.47 19.79
CA GLU A 138 16.75 -10.44 20.87
C GLU A 138 17.97 -11.28 21.27
N ILE A 139 19.04 -11.31 20.46
CA ILE A 139 20.31 -11.94 20.85
C ILE A 139 21.10 -10.92 21.69
N PRO A 140 21.30 -11.15 23.00
CA PRO A 140 22.06 -10.23 23.82
C PRO A 140 23.50 -10.11 23.27
N ALA A 141 23.95 -8.87 23.08
CA ALA A 141 25.34 -8.55 22.78
C ALA A 141 26.23 -8.85 23.99
N SER A 142 26.48 -10.13 24.26
CA SER A 142 27.47 -10.58 25.25
C SER A 142 28.09 -11.89 24.80
N THR A 143 28.88 -11.83 23.73
CA THR A 143 30.02 -12.74 23.58
C THR A 143 31.10 -12.01 22.79
N THR A 144 31.92 -11.23 23.48
CA THR A 144 33.31 -11.07 23.07
C THR A 144 33.93 -12.47 23.07
N PRO A 145 34.41 -13.02 21.93
CA PRO A 145 35.22 -14.22 21.98
C PRO A 145 36.57 -13.79 22.56
N ASP A 146 36.76 -14.04 23.85
CA ASP A 146 38.08 -14.00 24.46
C ASP A 146 38.85 -15.17 23.84
N TYR A 147 39.83 -14.85 22.97
CA TYR A 147 40.64 -15.85 22.30
C TYR A 147 41.75 -16.30 23.28
N SER A 148 41.36 -17.10 24.27
CA SER A 148 42.30 -17.90 25.05
C SER A 148 42.31 -19.33 24.49
N ASP A 149 43.43 -19.63 23.84
CA ASP A 149 43.85 -20.92 23.31
C ASP A 149 43.79 -22.04 24.37
N SER A 150 42.92 -23.04 24.19
CA SER A 150 43.21 -24.47 24.39
C SER A 150 41.94 -25.36 24.37
N ASP A 151 42.04 -26.43 23.57
CA ASP A 151 41.30 -27.71 23.55
C ASP A 151 40.06 -27.88 22.62
N PRO A 152 40.06 -28.93 21.76
CA PRO A 152 38.92 -29.28 20.93
C PRO A 152 37.90 -30.08 21.75
N VAL A 153 36.80 -29.45 22.16
CA VAL A 153 35.65 -30.17 22.70
C VAL A 153 34.81 -30.72 21.53
N VAL A 154 34.93 -32.03 21.31
CA VAL A 154 33.94 -32.81 20.58
C VAL A 154 32.64 -32.76 21.37
N THR A 155 31.65 -32.01 20.87
CA THR A 155 30.29 -32.07 21.39
C THR A 155 29.39 -32.68 20.32
N THR A 156 28.80 -33.80 20.72
CA THR A 156 27.93 -34.69 19.97
C THR A 156 26.77 -33.98 19.28
N ASP A 157 26.60 -34.38 18.03
CA ASP A 157 25.41 -34.29 17.18
C ASP A 157 24.12 -34.36 18.02
N THR A 158 23.52 -33.20 18.29
CA THR A 158 22.16 -33.12 18.82
C THR A 158 21.30 -32.63 17.68
N LEU A 159 20.62 -33.58 17.03
CA LEU A 159 19.55 -33.27 16.08
C LEU A 159 18.60 -32.26 16.73
N PRO A 160 18.15 -31.21 16.02
CA PRO A 160 17.08 -30.37 16.53
C PRO A 160 15.84 -31.26 16.66
N SER A 161 15.43 -31.50 17.89
CA SER A 161 14.08 -31.98 18.20
C SER A 161 13.10 -30.99 17.58
N THR A 162 12.36 -31.44 16.57
CA THR A 162 11.17 -30.77 16.05
C THR A 162 10.19 -30.62 17.21
N GLN A 163 10.30 -29.52 17.95
CA GLN A 163 9.18 -29.02 18.71
C GLN A 163 8.17 -28.57 17.66
N GLU A 164 7.11 -29.36 17.50
CA GLU A 164 5.90 -28.93 16.83
C GLU A 164 5.36 -27.72 17.61
N GLU A 165 5.80 -26.55 17.18
CA GLU A 165 5.24 -25.27 17.58
C GLU A 165 3.74 -25.32 17.24
N PRO A 166 2.84 -25.03 18.20
CA PRO A 166 1.41 -25.06 17.94
C PRO A 166 1.15 -24.11 16.77
N ALA A 167 0.58 -24.62 15.68
CA ALA A 167 0.37 -23.89 14.44
C ALA A 167 -0.13 -22.48 14.75
N ALA A 168 0.78 -21.50 14.69
CA ALA A 168 0.46 -20.12 14.96
C ALA A 168 -0.67 -19.74 13.99
N ALA A 169 -1.70 -19.04 14.50
CA ALA A 169 -2.76 -18.55 13.64
C ALA A 169 -2.10 -17.81 12.45
N PRO A 170 -2.55 -18.06 11.20
CA PRO A 170 -1.92 -17.46 10.04
C PRO A 170 -1.87 -15.94 10.24
N GLU A 171 -0.67 -15.39 10.18
CA GLU A 171 -0.48 -13.94 10.32
C GLU A 171 -1.29 -13.21 9.24
N PRO A 172 -1.84 -12.02 9.54
CA PRO A 172 -2.57 -11.26 8.54
C PRO A 172 -1.62 -10.90 7.38
N PRO A 173 -2.08 -11.02 6.12
CA PRO A 173 -1.24 -10.71 4.96
C PRO A 173 -0.86 -9.23 4.92
N LEU A 174 0.32 -8.94 4.38
CA LEU A 174 0.87 -7.59 4.29
C LEU A 174 1.26 -7.29 2.84
N TYR A 175 0.27 -6.93 2.03
CA TYR A 175 0.47 -6.76 0.59
C TYR A 175 1.27 -5.50 0.24
N GLU A 176 2.02 -5.58 -0.86
CA GLU A 176 2.78 -4.50 -1.47
C GLU A 176 1.90 -3.29 -1.79
N LEU A 177 0.68 -3.52 -2.25
CA LEU A 177 -0.34 -2.49 -2.39
C LEU A 177 -1.59 -2.90 -1.62
N GLU A 178 -2.11 -1.99 -0.79
CA GLU A 178 -3.37 -2.17 -0.09
C GLU A 178 -4.13 -0.86 -0.05
N GLY A 179 -5.45 -0.88 -0.19
CA GLY A 179 -6.19 0.35 -0.16
C GLY A 179 -7.68 0.20 -0.37
N LYS A 180 -8.29 1.34 -0.71
CA LYS A 180 -9.67 1.38 -1.17
C LYS A 180 -9.86 2.35 -2.31
N ILE A 181 -10.83 2.02 -3.17
CA ILE A 181 -11.27 2.86 -4.28
C ILE A 181 -12.79 3.01 -4.27
N ARG A 182 -13.30 4.16 -4.68
CA ARG A 182 -14.73 4.42 -4.84
C ARG A 182 -14.98 5.30 -6.06
N VAL A 183 -16.00 4.95 -6.84
CA VAL A 183 -16.51 5.79 -7.93
C VAL A 183 -17.98 6.13 -7.68
N TYR A 184 -18.33 7.41 -7.79
CA TYR A 184 -19.69 7.89 -7.53
C TYR A 184 -20.07 9.10 -8.39
N VAL A 185 -21.36 9.40 -8.44
CA VAL A 185 -21.94 10.54 -9.15
C VAL A 185 -22.43 11.61 -8.16
N GLN A 186 -22.01 12.85 -8.37
CA GLN A 186 -22.51 14.04 -7.66
C GLN A 186 -22.46 15.24 -8.62
N HIS A 187 -23.43 15.32 -9.55
CA HIS A 187 -23.44 16.15 -10.76
C HIS A 187 -22.33 15.82 -11.80
N TYR A 188 -21.18 15.35 -11.32
CA TYR A 188 -20.09 14.80 -12.11
C TYR A 188 -19.71 13.41 -11.59
N LEU A 189 -18.96 12.65 -12.38
CA LEU A 189 -18.32 11.43 -11.92
C LEU A 189 -17.10 11.81 -11.06
N PHE A 190 -16.90 11.10 -9.97
CA PHE A 190 -15.74 11.23 -9.11
C PHE A 190 -15.12 9.88 -8.85
N THR A 191 -13.78 9.83 -8.86
CA THR A 191 -12.99 8.69 -8.39
C THR A 191 -12.21 9.14 -7.16
N GLU A 192 -12.33 8.40 -6.08
CA GLU A 192 -11.53 8.53 -4.86
C GLU A 192 -10.72 7.26 -4.66
N ALA A 193 -9.42 7.39 -4.41
CA ALA A 193 -8.53 6.28 -4.13
C ALA A 193 -7.58 6.66 -2.99
N SER A 194 -7.53 5.79 -1.98
CA SER A 194 -6.60 5.87 -0.85
C SER A 194 -5.86 4.54 -0.80
N LEU A 195 -4.58 4.54 -1.16
CA LEU A 195 -3.75 3.35 -1.34
C LEU A 195 -2.44 3.52 -0.58
N ASP A 196 -1.95 2.46 0.02
CA ASP A 196 -0.65 2.35 0.64
C ASP A 196 0.22 1.41 -0.21
N LEU A 197 1.33 1.94 -0.75
CA LEU A 197 2.38 1.15 -1.39
C LEU A 197 3.51 0.91 -0.38
N ARG A 198 3.87 -0.35 -0.20
CA ARG A 198 4.92 -0.79 0.71
C ARG A 198 6.17 -1.16 -0.08
N GLU A 199 7.28 -0.48 0.19
CA GLU A 199 8.59 -0.81 -0.40
C GLU A 199 9.61 -1.13 0.68
N PRO A 200 10.38 -2.23 0.52
CA PRO A 200 11.57 -2.48 1.30
C PRO A 200 12.59 -1.34 1.11
N GLY A 201 13.10 -0.81 2.22
CA GLY A 201 14.11 0.24 2.26
C GLY A 201 15.09 0.03 3.41
N ARG A 202 16.01 0.98 3.56
CA ARG A 202 16.99 1.01 4.65
C ARG A 202 16.88 2.33 5.40
N ARG A 203 16.83 2.29 6.73
CA ARG A 203 16.82 3.50 7.58
C ARG A 203 17.93 3.46 8.60
N GLU A 204 18.44 4.63 8.92
CA GLU A 204 19.39 4.83 10.00
C GLU A 204 18.64 4.97 11.33
N VAL A 205 18.92 4.09 12.28
CA VAL A 205 18.38 4.13 13.64
C VAL A 205 19.52 4.41 14.61
N ILE A 206 19.28 5.30 15.58
CA ILE A 206 20.24 5.60 16.64
C ILE A 206 20.06 4.55 17.74
N VAL A 207 21.00 3.62 17.85
CA VAL A 207 20.91 2.44 18.76
C VAL A 207 21.58 2.72 20.12
N GLY A 208 22.32 3.81 20.24
CA GLY A 208 22.97 4.19 21.48
C GLY A 208 23.70 5.52 21.36
N ALA A 209 24.14 6.00 22.51
CA ALA A 209 24.81 7.28 22.64
C ALA A 209 25.99 7.04 23.61
N GLU A 210 27.21 6.93 23.07
CA GLU A 210 28.40 6.72 23.90
C GLU A 210 28.99 8.08 24.31
N PRO A 211 29.31 8.29 25.61
CA PRO A 211 29.98 9.52 26.04
C PRO A 211 31.37 9.58 25.41
N ILE A 212 31.69 10.68 24.75
CA ILE A 212 33.06 10.96 24.32
C ILE A 212 33.83 11.41 25.56
N ASP A 213 34.92 10.71 25.87
CA ASP A 213 35.83 11.10 26.95
C ASP A 213 36.79 12.17 26.43
N ILE A 214 36.47 13.45 26.68
CA ILE A 214 37.22 14.62 26.18
C ILE A 214 38.56 14.80 26.93
N GLN A 215 38.89 13.91 27.89
CA GLN A 215 40.05 14.06 28.76
C GLN A 215 41.43 13.93 28.08
N ALA A 216 41.50 13.55 26.80
CA ALA A 216 42.77 13.33 26.11
C ALA A 216 43.37 14.57 25.40
N ASP A 217 42.65 15.68 25.25
CA ASP A 217 43.08 16.80 24.37
C ASP A 217 43.28 18.17 25.06
N LEU A 218 43.32 18.21 26.40
CA LEU A 218 43.50 19.46 27.17
C LEU A 218 44.93 19.68 27.72
N LEU A 219 45.96 19.07 27.10
CA LEU A 219 47.37 19.30 27.46
C LEU A 219 48.03 20.39 26.61
N SER A 220 47.29 21.45 26.26
CA SER A 220 47.81 22.62 25.55
C SER A 220 47.29 23.92 26.18
N ASP A 221 48.13 24.42 27.08
CA ASP A 221 48.40 25.81 27.48
C ASP A 221 47.30 26.90 27.30
N ASP A 222 46.91 27.45 28.46
CA ASP A 222 46.45 28.83 28.72
C ASP A 222 45.19 29.36 27.98
N SER A 223 43.99 28.97 28.44
CA SER A 223 42.78 29.80 28.25
C SER A 223 41.72 29.59 29.36
N ASN A 224 41.34 30.68 30.03
CA ASN A 224 40.31 30.75 31.08
C ASN A 224 38.88 30.78 30.49
N VAL A 225 38.46 29.76 29.75
CA VAL A 225 37.06 29.62 29.31
C VAL A 225 36.46 28.39 29.97
N GLN A 226 35.60 28.60 30.97
CA GLN A 226 34.86 27.51 31.60
C GLN A 226 33.71 27.07 30.68
N VAL A 227 34.00 26.08 29.83
CA VAL A 227 33.02 25.42 28.97
C VAL A 227 32.08 24.59 29.86
N GLY A 228 30.79 24.91 29.86
CA GLY A 228 29.79 24.17 30.62
C GLY A 228 29.80 22.68 30.27
N HIS A 229 29.41 21.83 31.21
CA HIS A 229 29.42 20.35 31.16
C HIS A 229 28.55 19.71 30.04
N LEU A 230 28.73 20.12 28.80
CA LEU A 230 28.15 19.51 27.61
C LEU A 230 29.03 18.31 27.26
N GLN A 231 28.68 17.15 27.81
CA GLN A 231 29.30 15.89 27.41
C GLN A 231 28.85 15.59 25.98
N GLU A 232 29.79 15.63 25.04
CA GLU A 232 29.52 15.31 23.64
C GLU A 232 29.26 13.81 23.54
N VAL A 233 28.13 13.43 22.95
CA VAL A 233 27.70 12.02 22.87
C VAL A 233 27.75 11.57 21.42
N LYS A 234 28.56 10.55 21.13
CA LYS A 234 28.62 9.95 19.79
C LYS A 234 27.41 9.05 19.60
N LYS A 235 26.52 9.44 18.70
CA LYS A 235 25.36 8.63 18.31
C LYS A 235 25.86 7.41 17.53
N LYS A 236 25.54 6.21 17.99
CA LYS A 236 25.77 4.97 17.25
C LYS A 236 24.62 4.82 16.24
N ILE A 237 24.94 5.00 14.96
CA ILE A 237 23.98 4.87 13.86
C ILE A 237 24.08 3.44 13.32
N GLU A 238 22.96 2.72 13.29
CA GLU A 238 22.84 1.42 12.65
C GLU A 238 21.86 1.49 11.48
N VAL A 239 22.21 0.83 10.38
CA VAL A 239 21.37 0.77 9.18
C VAL A 239 20.51 -0.50 9.25
N GLU A 240 19.20 -0.31 9.32
CA GLU A 240 18.23 -1.39 9.43
C GLU A 240 17.35 -1.49 8.18
N GLU A 241 17.01 -2.73 7.80
CA GLU A 241 16.01 -2.98 6.77
C GLU A 241 14.61 -2.72 7.33
N PHE A 242 13.79 -2.01 6.58
CA PHE A 242 12.43 -1.72 6.98
C PHE A 242 11.49 -1.63 5.78
N LEU A 243 10.21 -1.89 6.01
CA LEU A 243 9.17 -1.74 5.00
C LEU A 243 8.55 -0.34 5.14
N LYS A 244 8.89 0.57 4.22
CA LYS A 244 8.31 1.92 4.19
C LYS A 244 6.97 1.92 3.48
N THR A 245 6.00 2.64 4.03
CA THR A 245 4.69 2.83 3.41
C THR A 245 4.57 4.22 2.80
N TYR A 246 4.15 4.29 1.53
CA TYR A 246 3.92 5.51 0.77
C TYR A 246 2.44 5.64 0.43
N ARG A 247 1.80 6.70 0.93
CA ARG A 247 0.37 6.96 0.76
C ARG A 247 0.09 7.66 -0.56
N PHE A 248 -0.77 7.04 -1.35
CA PHE A 248 -1.50 7.67 -2.45
C PHE A 248 -2.90 8.05 -1.96
N ASP A 249 -3.21 9.34 -1.91
CA ASP A 249 -4.56 9.81 -1.57
C ASP A 249 -5.01 10.82 -2.63
N GLN A 250 -5.93 10.39 -3.48
CA GLN A 250 -6.35 11.16 -4.65
C GLN A 250 -7.87 11.16 -4.78
N GLN A 251 -8.40 12.34 -5.12
CA GLN A 251 -9.78 12.52 -5.54
C GLN A 251 -9.80 13.29 -6.85
N ARG A 252 -10.46 12.76 -7.87
CA ARG A 252 -10.53 13.38 -9.18
C ARG A 252 -11.96 13.43 -9.71
N LYS A 253 -12.34 14.59 -10.24
CA LYS A 253 -13.52 14.73 -11.10
C LYS A 253 -13.20 14.13 -12.47
N MET A 254 -14.07 13.23 -12.90
CA MET A 254 -13.90 12.42 -14.09
C MET A 254 -14.83 12.90 -15.20
N ARG A 255 -14.38 12.72 -16.44
CA ARG A 255 -15.23 12.90 -17.61
C ARG A 255 -15.47 11.55 -18.27
N SER A 256 -16.73 11.24 -18.57
CA SER A 256 -17.09 9.98 -19.22
C SER A 256 -16.40 9.86 -20.58
N GLY A 257 -15.82 8.70 -20.87
CA GLY A 257 -15.10 8.37 -22.09
C GLY A 257 -13.61 8.76 -22.07
N GLU A 258 -13.19 9.64 -21.15
CA GLU A 258 -11.79 10.06 -21.04
C GLU A 258 -11.00 9.14 -20.10
N THR A 259 -9.75 8.88 -20.48
CA THR A 259 -8.79 8.20 -19.63
C THR A 259 -8.09 9.24 -18.76
N HIS A 260 -8.13 9.06 -17.45
CA HIS A 260 -7.44 9.91 -16.52
C HIS A 260 -6.24 9.19 -15.89
N TYR A 261 -5.16 9.95 -15.72
CA TYR A 261 -4.00 9.56 -14.94
C TYR A 261 -4.02 10.32 -13.60
N LEU A 262 -3.90 9.58 -12.50
CA LEU A 262 -3.71 10.13 -11.16
C LEU A 262 -2.29 9.76 -10.72
N ASP A 263 -1.50 10.78 -10.42
CA ASP A 263 -0.06 10.66 -10.25
C ASP A 263 0.36 10.57 -8.78
N HIS A 264 1.46 9.86 -8.56
CA HIS A 264 2.26 9.85 -7.35
C HIS A 264 3.72 9.54 -7.75
N PRO A 265 4.73 10.02 -7.01
CA PRO A 265 6.12 9.80 -7.42
C PRO A 265 6.51 8.32 -7.58
N LEU A 266 5.95 7.45 -6.73
CA LEU A 266 6.29 6.01 -6.69
C LEU A 266 5.24 5.07 -7.30
N MET A 267 4.05 5.58 -7.63
CA MET A 267 2.98 4.75 -8.18
C MET A 267 2.04 5.59 -9.04
N GLY A 268 1.18 4.94 -9.81
CA GLY A 268 0.17 5.63 -10.59
C GLY A 268 -1.11 4.84 -10.72
N MET A 269 -2.19 5.56 -10.99
CA MET A 269 -3.48 4.99 -11.33
C MET A 269 -3.94 5.53 -12.68
N VAL A 270 -4.19 4.63 -13.63
CA VAL A 270 -4.94 4.95 -14.86
C VAL A 270 -6.37 4.48 -14.64
N VAL A 271 -7.34 5.36 -14.89
CA VAL A 271 -8.75 5.03 -14.76
C VAL A 271 -9.54 5.59 -15.93
N GLN A 272 -10.45 4.79 -16.47
CA GLN A 272 -11.41 5.19 -17.49
C GLN A 272 -12.82 4.86 -17.00
N ILE A 273 -13.75 5.79 -17.19
CA ILE A 273 -15.17 5.58 -16.91
C ILE A 273 -15.93 5.78 -18.21
N ARG A 274 -16.59 4.73 -18.71
CA ARG A 274 -17.35 4.74 -19.98
C ARG A 274 -18.83 4.58 -19.68
N ARG A 275 -19.69 5.28 -20.41
CA ARG A 275 -21.13 5.00 -20.36
C ARG A 275 -21.41 3.73 -21.14
N VAL A 276 -22.27 2.88 -20.61
CA VAL A 276 -22.78 1.71 -21.34
C VAL A 276 -23.87 2.19 -22.29
N GLU A 277 -23.72 1.91 -23.58
CA GLU A 277 -24.78 2.14 -24.58
C GLU A 277 -25.80 1.00 -24.47
N GLU A 278 -27.09 1.35 -24.52
CA GLU A 278 -28.22 0.40 -24.55
C GLU A 278 -28.30 -0.38 -25.86
#